data_AF-A0A847A916-F1
#
_entry.id   AF-A0A847A916-F1
#
_cell.length_a   1.000
_cell.length_b   1.000
_cell.length_c   1.000
_cell.angle_alpha   90.00
_cell.angle_beta   90.00
_cell.angle_gamma   90.00
#
_symmetry.space_group_name_H-M   'P 1'
#
loop_
_entity.id
_entity.type
_entity.pdbx_description
1 polymer ?
#
loop_
_entity_poly.entity_id
_entity_poly.type
_entity_poly.pdbx_seq_one_letter_code
_entity_poly.pdbx_strand_id
1 'polypeptide(L)'
;MPDDFQQNLSSLVSTELALYNELALLVQKERECVISGDMEGLLNILTEKQDVISRQERVQEGWNNMCSSLGISEGRDGPVFWEKVSALLGSVNTGDLKTSLAVIREVAGKVLEDELEVQALLEEHIEDLREEMLRIHKGKKAVRGYNRSGGSFQAAP
;
A
#
# COMPACT_ATOMS: atom_id res chain seq x y z
N MET A 1 19.77 -29.07 -12.61
CA MET A 1 18.78 -29.73 -11.74
C MET A 1 17.45 -29.00 -11.95
N PRO A 2 16.48 -29.59 -12.66
CA PRO A 2 15.14 -29.01 -12.85
C PRO A 2 14.39 -28.79 -11.53
N ASP A 3 14.65 -29.63 -10.53
CA ASP A 3 13.99 -29.58 -9.22
C ASP A 3 14.34 -28.30 -8.44
N ASP A 4 15.62 -27.87 -8.47
CA ASP A 4 16.06 -26.62 -7.83
C ASP A 4 15.36 -25.39 -8.46
N PHE A 5 15.16 -25.42 -9.78
CA PHE A 5 14.45 -24.36 -10.50
C PHE A 5 12.97 -24.32 -10.12
N GLN A 6 12.31 -25.48 -10.03
CA GLN A 6 10.92 -25.58 -9.59
C GLN A 6 10.74 -25.07 -8.15
N GLN A 7 11.66 -25.44 -7.25
CA GLN A 7 11.61 -25.04 -5.86
C GLN A 7 11.80 -23.52 -5.71
N ASN A 8 12.75 -22.94 -6.44
CA ASN A 8 12.97 -21.49 -6.44
C ASN A 8 11.75 -20.73 -6.98
N LEU A 9 11.15 -21.22 -8.07
CA LEU A 9 9.96 -20.60 -8.67
C LEU A 9 8.75 -20.65 -7.73
N SER A 10 8.53 -21.80 -7.08
CA SER A 10 7.45 -21.98 -6.11
C SER A 10 7.66 -21.12 -4.86
N SER A 11 8.93 -21.00 -4.41
CA SER A 11 9.31 -20.11 -3.31
C SER A 11 9.02 -18.64 -3.63
N LEU A 12 9.36 -18.18 -4.84
CA LEU A 12 9.08 -16.81 -5.27
C LEU A 12 7.58 -16.53 -5.30
N VAL A 13 6.78 -17.42 -5.91
CA VAL A 13 5.31 -17.27 -5.99
C VAL A 13 4.68 -17.24 -4.60
N SER A 14 5.04 -18.18 -3.72
CA SER A 14 4.48 -18.25 -2.37
C SER A 14 4.87 -17.04 -1.51
N THR A 15 6.13 -16.59 -1.62
CA THR A 15 6.62 -15.40 -0.91
C THR A 15 5.90 -14.15 -1.39
N GLU A 16 5.74 -13.99 -2.71
CA GLU A 16 5.03 -12.86 -3.29
C GLU A 16 3.57 -12.77 -2.83
N LEU A 17 2.86 -13.90 -2.86
CA LEU A 17 1.48 -13.98 -2.38
C LEU A 17 1.38 -13.62 -0.89
N ALA A 18 2.31 -14.13 -0.08
CA ALA A 18 2.35 -13.81 1.35
C ALA A 18 2.54 -12.31 1.59
N LEU A 19 3.44 -11.66 0.85
CA LEU A 19 3.69 -10.23 0.95
C LEU A 19 2.48 -9.39 0.53
N TYR A 20 1.76 -9.78 -0.53
CA TYR A 20 0.54 -9.06 -0.92
C TYR A 20 -0.59 -9.24 0.11
N ASN A 21 -0.73 -10.42 0.70
CA ASN A 21 -1.70 -10.62 1.79
C ASN A 21 -1.32 -9.82 3.04
N GLU A 22 -0.02 -9.76 3.38
CA GLU A 22 0.47 -8.93 4.48
C GLU A 22 0.18 -7.45 4.22
N LEU A 23 0.46 -6.97 3.00
CA LEU A 23 0.14 -5.60 2.60
C LEU A 23 -1.36 -5.32 2.71
N ALA A 24 -2.23 -6.23 2.26
CA ALA A 24 -3.68 -6.10 2.37
C ALA A 24 -4.14 -5.91 3.82
N LEU A 25 -3.57 -6.65 4.77
CA LEU A 25 -3.87 -6.49 6.19
C LEU A 25 -3.41 -5.13 6.72
N LEU A 26 -2.26 -4.63 6.25
CA LEU A 26 -1.77 -3.31 6.63
C LEU A 26 -2.66 -2.19 6.08
N VAL A 27 -3.17 -2.29 4.85
CA VAL A 27 -4.14 -1.33 4.30
C VAL A 27 -5.42 -1.30 5.13
N GLN A 28 -5.93 -2.48 5.54
CA GLN A 28 -7.11 -2.54 6.41
C GLN A 28 -6.89 -1.86 7.77
N LYS A 29 -5.74 -2.12 8.40
CA LYS A 29 -5.38 -1.43 9.66
C LYS A 29 -5.21 0.07 9.45
N GLU A 30 -4.65 0.49 8.32
CA GLU A 30 -4.48 1.91 7.99
C GLU A 30 -5.83 2.60 7.97
N ARG A 31 -6.82 1.99 7.29
CA ARG A 31 -8.19 2.46 7.26
C ARG A 31 -8.77 2.65 8.65
N GLU A 32 -8.56 1.70 9.55
CA GLU A 32 -9.02 1.79 10.94
C GLU A 32 -8.38 2.97 11.68
N CYS A 33 -7.06 3.17 11.53
CA CYS A 33 -6.35 4.30 12.12
C CYS A 33 -6.85 5.65 11.58
N VAL A 34 -7.13 5.73 10.27
CA VAL A 34 -7.71 6.93 9.64
C VAL A 34 -9.08 7.24 10.25
N ILE A 35 -9.96 6.25 10.32
CA ILE A 35 -11.32 6.40 10.90
C ILE A 35 -11.26 6.80 12.38
N SER A 36 -10.33 6.25 13.16
CA SER A 36 -10.20 6.56 14.58
C SER A 36 -9.42 7.85 14.86
N GLY A 37 -8.82 8.48 13.84
CA GLY A 37 -7.93 9.63 14.00
C GLY A 37 -6.62 9.30 14.73
N ASP A 38 -6.19 8.04 14.71
CA ASP A 38 -4.94 7.59 15.35
C ASP A 38 -3.73 7.84 14.44
N MET A 39 -3.18 9.05 14.54
CA MET A 39 -2.03 9.46 13.72
C MET A 39 -0.72 8.76 14.13
N GLU A 40 -0.58 8.31 15.37
CA GLU A 40 0.61 7.56 15.81
C GLU A 40 0.57 6.14 15.25
N GLY A 41 -0.59 5.49 15.32
CA GLY A 41 -0.84 4.21 14.66
C GLY A 41 -0.60 4.27 13.15
N LEU A 42 -1.06 5.34 12.49
CA LEU A 42 -0.85 5.55 11.06
C LEU A 42 0.63 5.59 10.67
N LEU A 43 1.47 6.30 11.43
CA LEU A 43 2.92 6.38 11.17
C LEU A 43 3.63 5.02 11.32
N ASN A 44 3.20 4.21 12.29
CA ASN A 44 3.72 2.86 12.47
C ASN A 44 3.36 1.97 11.28
N ILE A 45 2.10 2.04 10.82
CA ILE A 45 1.63 1.27 9.65
C ILE A 45 2.39 1.65 8.38
N LEU A 46 2.64 2.94 8.14
CA LEU A 46 3.44 3.39 7.00
C LEU A 46 4.87 2.81 7.03
N THR A 47 5.46 2.70 8.22
CA THR A 47 6.78 2.08 8.39
C THR A 47 6.75 0.59 8.08
N GLU A 48 5.73 -0.13 8.56
CA GLU A 48 5.52 -1.55 8.27
C GLU A 48 5.30 -1.79 6.77
N LYS A 49 4.49 -0.94 6.11
CA LYS A 49 4.28 -1.00 4.66
C LYS A 49 5.57 -0.82 3.87
N GLN A 50 6.43 0.11 4.28
CA GLN A 50 7.71 0.33 3.63
C GLN A 50 8.62 -0.91 3.71
N ASP A 51 8.62 -1.63 4.83
CA ASP A 51 9.34 -2.89 4.95
C ASP A 51 8.80 -3.97 3.99
N VAL A 52 7.48 -4.10 3.90
CA VAL A 52 6.83 -5.03 2.96
C VAL A 52 7.19 -4.69 1.51
N ILE A 53 7.14 -3.40 1.13
CA ILE A 53 7.52 -2.93 -0.21
C ILE A 53 8.97 -3.29 -0.52
N SER A 54 9.90 -3.04 0.41
CA SER A 54 11.31 -3.42 0.22
C SER A 54 11.51 -4.94 0.08
N ARG A 55 10.68 -5.76 0.74
CA ARG A 55 10.67 -7.22 0.52
C ARG A 55 10.11 -7.60 -0.85
N GLN A 56 9.07 -6.91 -1.33
CA GLN A 56 8.50 -7.12 -2.66
C GLN A 56 9.51 -6.78 -3.77
N GLU A 57 10.30 -5.71 -3.61
CA GLU A 57 11.38 -5.34 -4.54
C GLU A 57 12.40 -6.48 -4.70
N ARG A 58 12.80 -7.12 -3.59
CA ARG A 58 13.72 -8.28 -3.65
C ARG A 58 13.11 -9.49 -4.36
N VAL A 59 11.81 -9.72 -4.19
CA VAL A 59 11.10 -10.77 -4.94
C VAL A 59 11.09 -10.45 -6.43
N GLN A 60 10.87 -9.20 -6.80
CA GLN A 60 10.94 -8.74 -8.20
C GLN A 60 12.34 -8.91 -8.79
N GLU A 61 13.41 -8.62 -8.04
CA GLU A 61 14.77 -8.94 -8.43
C GLU A 61 14.98 -10.45 -8.64
N GLY A 62 14.41 -11.28 -7.77
CA GLY A 62 14.40 -12.74 -7.91
C GLY A 62 13.77 -13.19 -9.24
N TRP A 63 12.62 -12.61 -9.60
CA TRP A 63 11.97 -12.84 -10.90
C TRP A 63 12.83 -12.41 -12.08
N ASN A 64 13.49 -11.25 -11.99
CA ASN A 64 14.38 -10.74 -13.04
C ASN A 64 15.61 -11.64 -13.22
N ASN A 65 16.18 -12.14 -12.12
CA ASN A 65 17.28 -13.09 -12.14
C ASN A 65 16.85 -14.41 -12.79
N MET A 66 15.62 -14.86 -12.52
CA MET A 66 15.05 -16.05 -13.17
C MET A 66 14.93 -15.87 -14.68
N CYS A 67 14.34 -14.76 -15.13
CA CYS A 67 14.23 -14.44 -16.56
C CYS A 67 15.61 -14.37 -17.22
N SER A 68 16.57 -13.72 -16.57
CA SER A 68 17.95 -13.59 -17.06
C SER A 68 18.65 -14.95 -17.18
N SER A 69 18.49 -15.84 -16.19
CA SER A 69 19.06 -17.19 -16.24
C SER A 69 18.50 -18.06 -17.36
N LEU A 70 17.25 -17.81 -17.75
CA LEU A 70 16.60 -18.43 -18.90
C LEU A 70 16.92 -17.71 -20.23
N GLY A 71 17.69 -16.63 -20.21
CA GLY A 71 18.00 -15.80 -21.39
C GLY A 71 16.76 -15.15 -21.99
N ILE A 72 15.87 -14.61 -21.15
CA ILE A 72 14.62 -13.96 -21.54
C ILE A 72 14.68 -12.49 -21.15
N SER A 73 14.42 -11.60 -22.11
CA SER A 73 14.42 -10.15 -21.90
C SER A 73 13.03 -9.58 -21.57
N GLU A 74 11.96 -10.32 -21.85
CA GLU A 74 10.57 -9.84 -21.81
C GLU A 74 9.92 -9.90 -20.41
N GLY A 75 10.65 -10.36 -19.40
CA GLY A 75 10.11 -10.55 -18.04
C GLY A 75 9.16 -11.74 -17.91
N ARG A 76 8.62 -11.95 -16.70
CA ARG A 76 7.81 -13.12 -16.34
C ARG A 76 6.40 -13.15 -16.96
N ASP A 77 5.89 -11.99 -17.37
CA ASP A 77 4.54 -11.85 -17.91
C ASP A 77 4.48 -12.14 -19.42
N GLY A 78 5.64 -12.21 -20.08
CA GLY A 78 5.75 -12.52 -21.50
C GLY A 78 5.46 -14.00 -21.83
N PRO A 79 4.90 -14.31 -23.02
CA PRO A 79 4.61 -15.68 -23.42
C PRO A 79 5.87 -16.55 -23.49
N VAL A 80 7.02 -15.96 -23.88
CA VAL A 80 8.32 -16.63 -23.99
C VAL A 80 8.78 -17.22 -22.66
N PHE A 81 8.52 -16.54 -21.54
CA PHE A 81 8.80 -17.04 -20.20
C PHE A 81 8.07 -18.36 -19.93
N TRP A 82 6.77 -18.36 -20.18
CA TRP A 82 5.93 -19.51 -19.91
C TRP A 82 6.17 -20.69 -20.85
N GLU A 83 6.59 -20.44 -22.09
CA GLU A 83 7.03 -21.49 -22.99
C GLU A 83 8.28 -22.19 -22.46
N LYS A 84 9.29 -21.43 -22.01
CA LYS A 84 10.52 -22.01 -21.45
C LYS A 84 10.28 -22.73 -20.12
N VAL A 85 9.43 -22.19 -19.26
CA VAL A 85 9.02 -22.86 -18.01
C VAL A 85 8.26 -24.15 -18.31
N SER A 86 7.34 -24.14 -19.27
CA SER A 86 6.59 -25.35 -19.69
C SER A 86 7.51 -26.44 -20.24
N ALA A 87 8.53 -26.05 -21.00
CA ALA A 87 9.52 -26.98 -21.54
C ALA A 87 10.39 -27.64 -20.45
N LEU A 88 10.63 -26.95 -19.33
CA LEU A 88 11.46 -27.43 -18.22
C LEU A 88 10.68 -28.23 -17.17
N LEU A 89 9.49 -27.76 -16.80
CA LEU A 89 8.70 -28.31 -15.68
C LEU A 89 7.48 -29.14 -16.10
N GLY A 90 7.17 -29.15 -17.40
CA GLY A 90 5.96 -29.76 -17.93
C GLY A 90 4.74 -28.84 -17.83
N SER A 91 3.73 -29.12 -18.66
CA SER A 91 2.53 -28.28 -18.81
C SER A 91 1.64 -28.23 -17.57
N VAL A 92 1.56 -29.33 -16.79
CA VAL A 92 0.72 -29.41 -15.59
C VAL A 92 1.23 -28.48 -14.49
N ASN A 93 2.50 -28.61 -14.09
CA ASN A 93 3.12 -27.76 -13.08
C ASN A 93 3.11 -26.27 -13.49
N THR A 94 3.20 -26.00 -14.79
CA THR A 94 3.15 -24.64 -15.31
C THR A 94 1.75 -24.03 -15.22
N GLY A 95 0.69 -24.86 -15.37
CA GLY A 95 -0.69 -24.44 -15.16
C GLY A 95 -0.94 -23.96 -13.73
N ASP A 96 -0.50 -24.73 -12.74
CA ASP A 96 -0.69 -24.40 -11.32
C ASP A 96 0.01 -23.09 -10.93
N LEU A 97 1.21 -22.87 -11.45
CA LEU A 97 1.97 -21.63 -11.24
C LEU A 97 1.30 -20.41 -11.89
N LYS A 98 0.77 -20.55 -13.10
CA LYS A 98 0.00 -19.49 -13.75
C LYS A 98 -1.25 -19.12 -12.97
N THR A 99 -1.99 -20.11 -12.46
CA THR A 99 -3.15 -19.89 -11.60
C THR A 99 -2.76 -19.13 -10.34
N SER A 100 -1.66 -19.53 -9.69
CA SER A 100 -1.16 -18.86 -8.48
C SER A 100 -0.78 -17.41 -8.75
N LEU A 101 -0.15 -17.10 -9.89
CA LEU A 101 0.15 -15.72 -10.28
C LEU A 101 -1.10 -14.91 -10.64
N ALA A 102 -2.13 -15.54 -11.21
CA ALA A 102 -3.41 -14.87 -11.44
C ALA A 102 -4.04 -14.45 -10.10
N VAL A 103 -4.00 -15.31 -9.08
CA VAL A 103 -4.44 -14.96 -7.72
C VAL A 103 -3.62 -13.80 -7.14
N ILE A 104 -2.29 -13.82 -7.30
CA ILE A 104 -1.44 -12.71 -6.85
C ILE A 104 -1.86 -11.38 -7.50
N ARG A 105 -2.12 -11.38 -8.80
CA ARG A 105 -2.57 -10.17 -9.53
C ARG A 105 -3.93 -9.69 -9.04
N GLU A 106 -4.85 -10.60 -8.75
CA GLU A 106 -6.16 -10.27 -8.19
C GLU A 106 -6.02 -9.62 -6.80
N VAL A 107 -5.22 -10.22 -5.91
CA VAL A 107 -4.95 -9.66 -4.58
C VAL A 107 -4.26 -8.30 -4.71
N ALA A 108 -3.25 -8.17 -5.57
CA ALA A 108 -2.56 -6.90 -5.79
C ALA A 108 -3.50 -5.80 -6.32
N GLY A 109 -4.39 -6.15 -7.24
CA GLY A 109 -5.41 -5.23 -7.76
C GLY A 109 -6.36 -4.75 -6.65
N LYS A 110 -6.84 -5.67 -5.81
CA LYS A 110 -7.68 -5.33 -4.67
C LYS A 110 -6.97 -4.45 -3.64
N VAL A 111 -5.71 -4.76 -3.32
CA VAL A 111 -4.90 -3.94 -2.40
C VAL A 111 -4.74 -2.52 -2.93
N LEU A 112 -4.55 -2.35 -4.24
CA LEU A 112 -4.46 -1.03 -4.85
C LEU A 112 -5.78 -0.26 -4.76
N GLU A 113 -6.92 -0.92 -4.99
CA GLU A 113 -8.25 -0.33 -4.81
C GLU A 113 -8.46 0.11 -3.36
N ASP A 114 -8.19 -0.77 -2.40
CA ASP A 114 -8.32 -0.47 -0.97
C ASP A 114 -7.40 0.71 -0.56
N GLU A 115 -6.18 0.79 -1.07
CA GLU A 115 -5.24 1.89 -0.80
C GLU A 115 -5.79 3.24 -1.29
N LEU A 116 -6.38 3.27 -2.49
CA LEU A 116 -6.97 4.48 -3.05
C LEU A 116 -8.18 4.95 -2.22
N GLU A 117 -8.98 4.02 -1.70
CA GLU A 117 -10.08 4.35 -0.80
C GLU A 117 -9.58 4.94 0.53
N VAL A 118 -8.54 4.35 1.12
CA VAL A 118 -7.94 4.86 2.37
C VAL A 118 -7.33 6.24 2.15
N GLN A 119 -6.65 6.46 1.02
CA GLN A 119 -6.10 7.77 0.67
C GLN A 119 -7.21 8.82 0.57
N ALA A 120 -8.32 8.52 -0.10
CA ALA A 120 -9.45 9.44 -0.21
C ALA A 120 -10.04 9.81 1.16
N LEU A 121 -10.18 8.83 2.06
CA LEU A 121 -10.64 9.07 3.44
C LEU A 121 -9.68 9.96 4.23
N LEU A 122 -8.37 9.75 4.08
CA LEU A 122 -7.37 10.59 4.74
C LEU A 122 -7.42 12.03 4.22
N GLU A 123 -7.60 12.21 2.91
CA GLU A 123 -7.74 13.54 2.29
C GLU A 123 -8.97 14.30 2.82
N GLU A 124 -10.11 13.62 2.94
CA GLU A 124 -11.34 14.17 3.54
C GLU A 124 -11.11 14.61 4.99
N HIS A 125 -10.51 13.75 5.82
CA HIS A 125 -10.20 14.11 7.21
C HIS A 125 -9.24 15.30 7.34
N ILE A 126 -8.27 15.45 6.44
CA ILE A 126 -7.37 16.60 6.42
C ILE A 126 -8.14 17.88 6.06
N GLU A 127 -9.12 17.81 5.14
CA GLU A 127 -9.97 18.94 4.78
C GLU A 127 -10.84 19.39 5.96
N ASP A 128 -11.50 18.45 6.64
CA ASP A 128 -12.30 18.73 7.85
C ASP A 128 -11.48 19.42 8.95
N LEU A 129 -10.28 18.91 9.23
CA LEU A 129 -9.38 19.51 10.21
C LEU A 129 -8.99 20.95 9.82
N ARG A 130 -8.77 21.22 8.53
CA ARG A 130 -8.47 22.58 8.03
C ARG A 130 -9.66 23.51 8.23
N GLU A 131 -10.88 23.06 7.95
CA GLU A 131 -12.09 23.85 8.19
C GLU A 131 -12.29 24.17 9.67
N GLU A 132 -12.08 23.19 10.55
CA GLU A 132 -12.21 23.37 11.99
C GLU A 132 -11.17 24.38 12.51
N MET A 133 -9.91 24.28 12.06
CA MET A 133 -8.88 25.26 12.40
C MET A 133 -9.26 26.68 11.95
N LEU A 134 -9.85 26.84 10.76
CA LEU A 134 -10.33 28.13 10.26
C LEU A 134 -11.48 28.68 11.13
N ARG A 135 -12.43 27.83 11.54
CA ARG A 135 -13.51 28.19 12.47
C ARG A 135 -12.97 28.62 13.82
N ILE A 136 -12.03 27.86 14.41
CA ILE A 136 -11.38 28.19 15.69
C ILE A 136 -10.65 29.53 15.58
N HIS A 137 -9.92 29.77 14.49
CA HIS A 137 -9.21 31.02 14.29
C HIS A 137 -10.16 32.23 14.16
N LYS A 138 -11.27 32.08 13.43
CA LYS A 138 -12.34 33.10 13.35
C LYS A 138 -12.97 33.35 14.72
N GLY A 139 -13.29 32.29 15.48
CA GLY A 139 -13.83 32.39 16.84
C GLY A 139 -12.87 33.09 17.82
N LYS A 140 -11.59 32.72 17.81
CA LYS A 140 -10.55 33.38 18.63
C LYS A 140 -10.37 34.86 18.28
N LYS A 141 -10.48 35.24 17.00
CA LYS A 141 -10.48 36.65 16.57
C LYS A 141 -11.72 37.41 17.06
N ALA A 142 -12.91 36.80 16.97
CA ALA A 142 -14.14 37.39 17.46
C ALA A 142 -14.09 37.65 18.98
N VAL A 143 -13.67 36.65 19.78
CA VAL A 143 -13.53 36.77 21.24
C VAL A 143 -12.47 37.82 21.63
N ARG A 144 -11.34 37.89 20.92
CA ARG A 144 -10.34 38.96 21.13
C ARG A 144 -10.89 40.35 20.77
N GLY A 145 -11.77 40.45 19.77
CA GLY A 145 -12.47 41.69 19.44
C GLY A 145 -13.37 42.16 20.59
N TYR A 146 -14.18 41.27 21.14
CA TYR A 146 -15.06 41.59 22.29
C TYR A 146 -14.28 42.02 23.54
N ASN A 147 -13.17 41.34 23.87
CA ASN A 147 -12.34 41.74 25.02
C ASN A 147 -11.62 43.09 24.84
N ARG A 148 -11.40 43.54 23.60
CA ARG A 148 -10.81 44.87 23.32
C ARG A 148 -11.86 45.99 23.30
N SER A 149 -13.09 45.68 22.93
CA SER A 149 -14.20 46.64 22.83
C SER A 149 -15.02 46.77 24.12
N GLY A 150 -14.93 45.81 25.05
CA GLY A 150 -15.65 45.85 26.34
C GLY A 150 -14.99 46.67 27.45
N GLY A 151 -13.83 47.30 27.21
CA GLY A 151 -13.04 48.03 28.21
C GLY A 151 -13.18 49.56 28.21
N SER A 152 -13.97 50.15 27.30
CA SER A 152 -14.12 51.61 27.19
C SER A 152 -15.56 52.05 27.50
N PHE A 153 -15.97 51.88 28.75
CA PHE A 153 -17.04 52.66 29.36
C PHE A 153 -16.56 53.10 30.75
N GLN A 154 -15.73 54.14 30.79
CA GLN A 154 -15.56 54.96 31.98
C GLN A 154 -15.96 56.40 31.64
N ALA A 155 -16.86 56.89 32.47
CA ALA A 155 -17.66 58.08 32.32
C ALA A 155 -16.83 59.37 32.21
N ALA A 156 -17.31 60.27 31.36
CA ALA A 156 -16.92 61.67 31.36
C ALA A 156 -17.53 62.37 32.60
N PRO A 157 -16.78 63.25 33.27
CA PRO A 157 -17.34 64.42 33.93
C PRO A 157 -17.45 65.60 32.95
#